data_AF-W7AHG6-F1
#
_entry.id   AF-W7AHG6-F1
#
_cell.length_a   1.000
_cell.length_b   1.000
_cell.length_c   1.000
_cell.angle_alpha   90.00
_cell.angle_beta   90.00
_cell.angle_gamma   90.00
#
_symmetry.space_group_name_H-M   'P 1'
#
loop_
_entity.id
_entity.type
_entity.pdbx_description
1 polymer ?
#
loop_
_entity_poly.entity_id
_entity_poly.type
_entity_poly.pdbx_seq_one_letter_code
_entity_poly.pdbx_strand_id
1 'polypeptide(L)'
;MVLLNNSRFIEELTKLCNKNEEQNRASIWITIKRVKRSDIKICVPKNEAGDKRNKKSHKDDTKNNKNYFCLIRATDGKKIKLSTHVSDDIISFSQEINNIIKK
;
A
#
# COMPACT_ATOMS: atom_id res chain seq x y z
N MET A 1 8.23 -9.12 -7.46
CA MET A 1 7.25 -8.40 -6.60
C MET A 1 6.80 -7.20 -7.40
N VAL A 2 5.50 -7.01 -7.58
CA VAL A 2 4.93 -5.97 -8.45
C VAL A 2 4.30 -4.89 -7.59
N LEU A 3 4.67 -3.63 -7.82
CA LEU A 3 4.03 -2.49 -7.19
C LEU A 3 2.81 -2.07 -8.04
N LEU A 4 1.64 -2.14 -7.43
CA LEU A 4 0.35 -1.85 -8.05
C LEU A 4 -0.24 -0.57 -7.44
N ASN A 5 -1.20 0.03 -8.14
CA ASN A 5 -2.09 1.00 -7.51
C ASN A 5 -3.08 0.27 -6.57
N ASN A 6 -3.76 1.03 -5.71
CA ASN A 6 -4.64 0.47 -4.67
C ASN A 6 -5.76 -0.39 -5.27
N SER A 7 -6.50 0.11 -6.26
CA SER A 7 -7.61 -0.62 -6.88
C SER A 7 -7.15 -1.93 -7.52
N ARG A 8 -6.04 -1.91 -8.26
CA ARG A 8 -5.52 -3.12 -8.90
C ARG A 8 -4.97 -4.12 -7.90
N PHE A 9 -4.37 -3.65 -6.81
CA PHE A 9 -3.95 -4.52 -5.72
C PHE A 9 -5.13 -5.29 -5.13
N ILE A 10 -6.26 -4.62 -4.90
CA ILE A 10 -7.49 -5.21 -4.34
C ILE A 10 -8.10 -6.25 -5.29
N GLU A 11 -8.15 -5.95 -6.59
CA GLU A 11 -8.60 -6.91 -7.62
C GLU A 11 -7.73 -8.18 -7.63
N GLU A 12 -6.40 -8.01 -7.68
CA GLU A 12 -5.47 -9.15 -7.74
C GLU A 12 -5.43 -9.94 -6.43
N LEU A 13 -5.58 -9.27 -5.28
CA LEU A 13 -5.71 -9.95 -3.98
C LEU A 13 -7.00 -10.77 -3.92
N THR A 14 -8.12 -10.23 -4.41
CA THR A 14 -9.40 -10.96 -4.46
C THR A 14 -9.27 -12.23 -5.33
N LYS A 15 -8.66 -12.11 -6.52
CA LYS A 15 -8.38 -13.28 -7.38
C LYS A 15 -7.49 -14.31 -6.68
N LEU A 16 -6.49 -13.83 -5.94
CA LEU A 16 -5.57 -14.70 -5.21
C LEU A 16 -6.30 -15.51 -4.12
N CYS A 17 -7.19 -14.87 -3.35
CA CYS A 17 -8.00 -15.55 -2.34
C CYS A 17 -8.97 -16.56 -2.95
N ASN A 18 -9.75 -16.16 -3.96
CA ASN A 18 -10.74 -17.04 -4.60
C ASN A 18 -10.08 -18.29 -5.22
N LYS A 19 -8.94 -18.12 -5.91
CA LYS A 19 -8.20 -19.25 -6.50
C LYS A 19 -7.67 -20.23 -5.44
N ASN A 20 -7.34 -19.72 -4.26
CA ASN A 20 -6.84 -20.54 -3.16
C ASN A 20 -7.94 -21.42 -2.55
N GLU A 21 -9.16 -20.88 -2.42
CA GLU A 21 -10.34 -21.63 -1.97
C GLU A 21 -10.65 -22.80 -2.91
N GLU A 22 -10.63 -22.57 -4.22
CA GLU A 22 -10.90 -23.61 -5.23
C GLU A 22 -9.85 -24.74 -5.25
N GLN A 23 -8.59 -24.43 -4.91
CA GLN A 23 -7.46 -25.36 -5.05
C GLN A 23 -7.00 -26.00 -3.73
N ASN A 24 -7.67 -25.69 -2.62
CA ASN A 24 -7.46 -26.25 -1.28
C ASN A 24 -5.98 -26.23 -0.81
N ARG A 25 -5.18 -25.26 -1.28
CA ARG A 25 -3.72 -25.24 -1.05
C ARG A 25 -3.08 -23.85 -1.12
N ALA A 26 -2.72 -23.37 0.07
CA ALA A 26 -1.57 -22.53 0.47
C ALA A 26 -2.00 -21.31 1.31
N SER A 27 -1.23 -21.00 2.36
CA SER A 27 -1.45 -19.78 3.13
C SER A 27 -1.14 -18.55 2.28
N ILE A 28 -2.03 -17.56 2.30
CA ILE A 28 -1.76 -16.23 1.75
C ILE A 28 -1.10 -15.40 2.84
N TRP A 29 0.10 -14.89 2.55
CA TRP A 29 0.87 -14.06 3.46
C TRP A 29 0.63 -12.60 3.14
N ILE A 30 0.12 -11.86 4.11
CA ILE A 30 -0.03 -10.40 4.03
C ILE A 30 0.91 -9.75 5.04
N THR A 31 1.70 -8.78 4.59
CA THR A 31 2.56 -7.99 5.47
C THR A 31 2.24 -6.51 5.31
N ILE A 32 2.26 -5.81 6.45
CA ILE A 32 1.95 -4.38 6.54
C ILE A 32 3.16 -3.71 7.17
N LYS A 33 3.73 -2.72 6.49
CA LYS A 33 4.95 -2.02 6.95
C LYS A 33 4.80 -0.51 6.80
N ARG A 34 5.12 0.24 7.85
CA ARG A 34 5.27 1.70 7.79
C ARG A 34 6.56 2.06 7.05
N VAL A 35 6.48 2.94 6.05
CA VAL A 35 7.60 3.38 5.21
C VAL A 35 7.65 4.90 5.16
N LYS A 36 8.83 5.51 5.23
CA LYS A 36 8.98 6.97 5.08
C LYS A 36 8.84 7.35 3.61
N ARG A 37 8.21 8.49 3.32
CA ARG A 37 8.11 9.01 1.93
C ARG A 37 9.48 9.19 1.28
N SER A 38 10.49 9.56 2.07
CA SER A 38 11.89 9.74 1.62
C SER A 38 12.54 8.48 1.06
N ASP A 39 12.08 7.30 1.51
CA ASP A 39 12.71 6.03 1.17
C ASP A 39 12.12 5.44 -0.11
N ILE A 40 11.00 6.02 -0.59
CA ILE A 40 10.39 5.66 -1.86
C ILE A 40 11.08 6.48 -2.94
N LYS A 41 11.85 5.81 -3.80
CA LYS A 41 12.30 6.39 -5.08
C LYS A 41 11.07 6.52 -5.97
N ILE A 42 10.27 7.56 -5.73
CA ILE A 42 9.19 7.90 -6.65
C ILE A 42 9.91 8.37 -7.92
N CYS A 43 9.77 7.61 -9.00
CA CYS A 43 10.06 8.10 -10.35
C CYS A 43 8.99 9.15 -10.70
N VAL A 44 8.98 10.28 -9.98
CA VAL A 44 8.25 11.46 -10.42
C VAL A 44 9.04 11.98 -11.62
N PRO A 45 8.41 12.19 -12.79
CA PRO A 45 9.05 12.96 -13.85
C PRO A 45 9.51 14.30 -13.24
N LYS A 46 10.78 14.65 -13.38
CA LYS A 46 11.32 15.95 -12.96
C LYS A 46 10.78 17.07 -13.86
N ASN A 47 9.48 17.31 -13.82
CA ASN A 47 8.86 18.56 -14.23
C ASN A 47 8.05 18.93 -12.97
N GLU A 48 8.37 19.96 -12.19
CA GLU A 48 8.57 21.34 -12.58
C GLU A 48 9.45 22.08 -11.56
N ALA A 49 9.88 23.27 -11.98
CA ALA A 49 10.82 24.16 -11.35
C ALA A 49 10.53 24.49 -9.88
N GLY A 50 11.61 24.81 -9.17
CA GLY A 50 11.64 24.95 -7.72
C GLY A 50 10.80 26.10 -7.17
N ASP A 51 10.46 25.96 -5.90
CA ASP A 51 10.13 27.11 -5.08
C ASP A 51 10.52 26.86 -3.62
N LYS A 52 11.62 27.49 -3.21
CA LYS A 52 12.08 27.57 -1.82
C LYS A 52 11.08 28.43 -1.04
N ARG A 53 10.12 27.83 -0.35
CA ARG A 53 9.32 28.56 0.66
C ARG A 53 9.48 27.97 2.05
N ASN A 54 10.40 28.58 2.78
CA ASN A 54 10.43 28.59 4.24
C ASN A 54 9.06 29.01 4.77
N LYS A 55 8.36 28.12 5.49
CA LYS A 55 7.28 28.51 6.39
C LYS A 55 7.32 27.65 7.65
N LYS A 56 7.96 28.19 8.70
CA LYS A 56 7.72 27.76 10.09
C LYS A 56 6.21 27.80 10.33
N SER A 57 5.58 26.65 10.58
CA SER A 57 4.20 26.61 11.07
C SER A 57 4.05 25.49 12.10
N HIS A 58 3.89 25.93 13.34
CA HIS A 58 3.26 25.29 14.50
C HIS A 58 3.33 23.76 14.63
N LYS A 59 3.99 23.35 15.73
CA LYS A 59 3.82 22.06 16.42
C LYS A 59 2.32 21.82 16.62
N ASP A 60 1.83 20.85 15.88
CA ASP A 60 0.54 20.22 16.07
C ASP A 60 0.84 18.75 15.79
N ASP A 61 0.87 17.92 16.84
CA ASP A 61 1.32 16.51 16.78
C ASP A 61 0.44 15.63 15.87
N THR A 62 -0.64 16.21 15.33
CA THR A 62 -1.49 15.66 14.27
C THR A 62 -0.84 15.71 12.87
N LYS A 63 0.31 16.38 12.68
CA LYS A 63 1.01 16.53 11.37
C LYS A 63 2.05 15.45 11.04
N ASN A 64 2.29 14.44 11.89
CA ASN A 64 3.42 13.53 11.71
C ASN A 64 3.21 12.38 10.70
N ASN A 65 1.98 12.14 10.20
CA ASN A 65 1.71 11.05 9.27
C ASN A 65 1.87 11.41 7.78
N LYS A 66 1.96 12.70 7.42
CA LYS A 66 2.20 13.12 6.02
C LYS A 66 3.56 12.66 5.46
N ASN A 67 4.45 12.20 6.33
CA ASN A 67 5.79 11.74 5.94
C ASN A 67 5.87 10.21 5.82
N TYR A 68 4.75 9.50 5.93
CA TYR A 68 4.74 8.04 5.89
C TYR A 68 3.68 7.50 4.92
N PHE A 69 3.95 6.31 4.41
CA PHE A 69 3.00 5.45 3.72
C PHE A 69 2.93 4.11 4.42
N CYS A 70 1.83 3.40 4.21
CA CYS A 70 1.70 1.99 4.52
C CYS A 70 2.05 1.17 3.28
N LEU A 71 3.16 0.42 3.31
CA LEU A 71 3.47 -0.59 2.30
C LEU A 71 2.79 -1.89 2.69
N ILE A 72 1.89 -2.34 1.83
CA ILE A 72 1.16 -3.60 2.00
C ILE A 72 1.64 -4.55 0.93
N ARG A 73 1.93 -5.79 1.31
CA ARG A 73 2.41 -6.85 0.40
C ARG A 73 1.62 -8.11 0.62
N ALA A 74 1.29 -8.81 -0.47
CA ALA A 74 0.58 -10.08 -0.44
C ALA A 74 1.29 -11.12 -1.31
N THR A 75 1.33 -12.39 -0.87
CA THR A 75 1.93 -13.48 -1.63
C THR A 75 1.36 -14.85 -1.25
N ASP A 76 1.35 -15.78 -2.21
CA ASP A 76 1.08 -17.22 -2.01
C ASP A 76 2.31 -17.99 -1.48
N GLY A 77 3.41 -17.29 -1.15
CA GLY A 77 4.69 -17.89 -0.81
C GLY A 77 5.44 -18.50 -2.00
N LYS A 78 4.89 -18.40 -3.22
CA LYS A 78 5.45 -18.97 -4.44
C LYS A 78 5.68 -17.88 -5.48
N LYS A 79 4.80 -17.82 -6.49
CA LYS A 79 4.97 -17.00 -7.70
C LYS A 79 4.34 -15.62 -7.56
N ILE A 80 3.19 -15.52 -6.90
CA ILE A 80 2.42 -14.28 -6.86
C ILE A 80 2.96 -13.40 -5.73
N LYS A 81 3.43 -12.20 -6.06
CA LYS A 81 3.99 -11.23 -5.11
C LYS A 81 3.50 -9.83 -5.47
N LEU A 82 2.45 -9.38 -4.77
CA LEU A 82 1.78 -8.10 -4.95
C LEU A 82 2.24 -7.10 -3.90
N SER A 83 2.21 -5.81 -4.22
CA SER A 83 2.46 -4.74 -3.26
C SER A 83 1.75 -3.44 -3.63
N THR A 84 1.38 -2.62 -2.65
CA THR A 84 0.85 -1.26 -2.85
C THR A 84 1.29 -0.31 -1.73
N HIS A 85 1.28 0.99 -2.01
CA HIS A 85 1.47 2.05 -1.01
C HIS A 85 0.15 2.75 -0.72
N VAL A 86 -0.23 2.86 0.54
CA VAL A 86 -1.45 3.54 0.99
C VAL A 86 -1.08 4.73 1.88
N SER A 87 -1.52 5.95 1.53
CA SER A 87 -1.39 7.14 2.38
C SER A 87 -2.70 7.63 2.94
N ASP A 88 -3.59 8.10 2.08
CA ASP A 88 -4.67 9.01 2.48
C ASP A 88 -5.99 8.27 2.69
N ASP A 89 -6.24 7.17 1.96
CA ASP A 89 -7.49 6.40 2.01
C ASP A 89 -7.40 5.12 2.88
N ILE A 90 -6.62 5.17 3.97
CA ILE A 90 -6.29 3.96 4.76
C ILE A 90 -7.51 3.26 5.36
N ILE A 91 -8.53 4.02 5.76
CA ILE A 91 -9.75 3.48 6.37
C ILE A 91 -10.56 2.69 5.34
N SER A 92 -10.82 3.29 4.18
CA SER A 92 -11.51 2.64 3.06
C SER A 92 -10.75 1.41 2.58
N PHE A 93 -9.43 1.54 2.40
CA PHE A 93 -8.58 0.43 2.00
C PHE A 93 -8.58 -0.72 3.02
N SER A 94 -8.59 -0.41 4.32
CA SER A 94 -8.69 -1.42 5.38
C SER A 94 -10.03 -2.14 5.38
N GLN A 95 -11.12 -1.44 5.07
CA GLN A 95 -12.45 -2.06 4.94
C GLN A 95 -12.50 -3.04 3.77
N GLU A 96 -11.95 -2.65 2.61
CA GLU A 96 -11.86 -3.53 1.43
C GLU A 96 -11.06 -4.79 1.72
N ILE A 97 -9.87 -4.67 2.34
CA ILE A 97 -9.09 -5.85 2.75
C ILE A 97 -9.86 -6.74 3.73
N ASN A 98 -10.53 -6.15 4.73
CA ASN A 98 -11.31 -6.92 5.69
C ASN A 98 -12.44 -7.70 5.02
N ASN A 99 -13.10 -7.11 4.02
CA ASN A 99 -14.17 -7.78 3.28
C ASN A 99 -13.65 -8.96 2.46
N ILE A 100 -12.40 -8.90 1.99
CA ILE A 100 -11.76 -10.03 1.29
C ILE A 100 -11.40 -11.15 2.28
N ILE A 101 -10.87 -10.81 3.46
CA ILE A 101 -10.37 -11.79 4.44
C ILE A 101 -11.52 -12.51 5.18
N LYS A 102 -12.64 -11.82 5.42
CA LYS A 102 -13.78 -12.36 6.19
C LYS A 102 -14.77 -13.19 5.37
N LYS A 103 -14.55 -13.34 4.06
CA LYS A 103 -15.32 -14.29 3.26
C LYS A 103 -15.13 -15.70 3.79
#